data_AF-A0A7W8S394-F1
#
_entry.id   AF-A0A7W8S394-F1
#
_cell.length_a   1.000
_cell.length_b   1.000
_cell.length_c   1.000
_cell.angle_alpha   90.00
_cell.angle_beta   90.00
_cell.angle_gamma   90.00
#
_symmetry.space_group_name_H-M   'P 1'
#
loop_
_entity.id
_entity.type
_entity.pdbx_description
1 polymer ?
#
loop_
_entity_poly.entity_id
_entity_poly.type
_entity_poly.pdbx_seq_one_letter_code
_entity_poly.pdbx_strand_id
1 'polypeptide(L)' 'MNDRDAASKPHDRVPGRSRTSAFAGSHISFRDHELVVVAIGPFAHAQGATVTFRARSVGAQAARVGAIIETRWGVCEVVA' A
#
# COMPACT_ATOMS: atom_id res chain seq x y z
N MET A 1 37.32 38.36 16.08
CA MET A 1 36.79 37.15 16.74
C MET A 1 35.29 37.22 16.61
N ASN A 2 34.72 36.55 15.59
CA ASN A 2 33.29 36.29 15.44
C ASN A 2 33.18 35.18 14.38
N ASP A 3 33.32 33.96 14.86
CA ASP A 3 33.07 32.74 14.11
C ASP A 3 31.84 32.10 14.76
N ARG A 4 30.94 31.58 13.93
CA ARG A 4 29.84 30.67 14.23
C ARG A 4 28.52 31.30 14.70
N ASP A 5 27.58 31.36 13.76
CA ASP A 5 26.35 30.58 13.94
C ASP A 5 25.87 30.09 12.56
N ALA A 6 26.65 29.16 12.00
CA ALA A 6 26.20 28.27 10.96
C ALA A 6 25.62 27.03 11.64
N ALA A 7 24.32 27.04 11.89
CA ALA A 7 23.55 25.81 12.06
C ALA A 7 22.07 26.12 11.81
N SER A 8 21.72 26.17 10.52
CA SER A 8 20.37 25.87 10.07
C SER A 8 19.92 24.61 10.83
N LYS A 9 18.95 24.79 11.74
CA LYS A 9 18.36 23.67 12.46
C LYS A 9 17.92 22.64 11.42
N PRO A 10 18.41 21.40 11.48
CA PRO A 10 17.86 20.38 10.63
C PRO A 10 16.39 20.27 11.00
N HIS A 11 15.56 20.50 9.99
CA HIS A 11 14.16 20.12 9.96
C HIS A 11 14.01 18.84 10.77
N ASP A 12 13.25 18.91 11.87
CA ASP A 12 12.87 17.76 12.66
C ASP A 12 12.17 16.80 11.70
N ARG A 13 12.99 15.93 11.11
CA ARG A 13 12.57 14.90 10.19
C ARG A 13 11.96 13.89 11.13
N VAL A 14 10.69 14.11 11.46
CA VAL A 14 9.80 13.17 12.10
C VAL A 14 10.23 11.81 11.56
N PRO A 15 10.72 10.89 12.42
CA PRO A 15 11.32 9.66 11.95
C PRO A 15 10.32 9.06 11.01
N GLY A 16 10.72 8.98 9.74
CA GLY A 16 9.90 8.50 8.67
C GLY A 16 9.36 7.17 9.13
N ARG A 17 8.13 7.16 9.61
CA ARG A 17 7.30 5.97 9.58
C ARG A 17 7.30 5.69 8.09
N SER A 18 8.15 4.75 7.68
CA SER A 18 8.08 4.10 6.38
C SER A 18 6.68 3.51 6.35
N ARG A 19 5.71 4.38 6.02
CA ARG A 19 4.33 4.03 5.86
C ARG A 19 4.38 3.43 4.48
N THR A 20 4.74 2.16 4.43
CA THR A 20 4.44 1.25 3.33
C THR A 20 2.93 1.05 3.25
N SER A 21 2.16 2.12 3.45
CA SER A 21 0.74 2.18 3.16
C SER A 21 0.69 2.41 1.66
N ALA A 22 0.48 1.35 0.90
CA ALA A 22 -0.20 1.54 -0.36
C ALA A 22 -1.45 2.38 -0.06
N PHE A 23 -1.58 3.53 -0.73
CA PHE A 23 -2.77 4.38 -0.66
C PHE A 23 -3.75 3.97 -1.75
N ALA A 24 -5.03 4.35 -1.62
CA ALA A 24 -5.96 4.13 -2.72
C ALA A 24 -5.44 4.86 -3.97
N GLY A 25 -5.48 4.19 -5.11
CA GLY A 25 -4.84 4.59 -6.36
C GLY A 25 -3.43 4.02 -6.58
N SER A 26 -2.83 3.33 -5.61
CA SER A 26 -1.49 2.75 -5.80
C SER A 26 -1.52 1.56 -6.75
N HIS A 27 -0.59 1.53 -7.71
CA HIS A 27 -0.36 0.36 -8.55
C HIS A 27 0.56 -0.62 -7.82
N ILE A 28 0.14 -1.87 -7.77
CA ILE A 28 0.84 -3.00 -7.17
C ILE A 28 1.07 -4.02 -8.28
N SER A 29 2.33 -4.23 -8.63
CA SER A 29 2.73 -5.37 -9.43
C SER A 29 2.94 -6.57 -8.51
N PHE A 30 2.14 -7.61 -8.69
CA PHE A 30 2.25 -8.87 -7.96
C PHE A 30 2.32 -10.04 -8.93
N ARG A 31 3.49 -10.70 -8.99
CA ARG A 31 3.79 -11.72 -10.01
C ARG A 31 3.56 -11.15 -11.42
N ASP A 32 2.64 -11.71 -12.18
CA ASP A 32 2.24 -11.25 -13.52
C ASP A 32 0.96 -10.38 -13.49
N HIS A 33 0.40 -10.15 -12.29
CA HIS A 33 -0.80 -9.35 -12.12
C HIS A 33 -0.42 -7.92 -11.77
N GLU A 34 -1.04 -6.97 -12.46
CA GLU A 34 -1.02 -5.58 -12.06
C GLU A 34 -2.38 -5.24 -11.42
N LEU A 35 -2.31 -4.64 -10.23
CA LEU A 35 -3.43 -4.38 -9.36
C LEU A 35 -3.43 -2.91 -8.96
N VAL A 36 -4.58 -2.24 -8.98
CA VAL A 36 -4.74 -0.88 -8.44
C VAL A 36 -5.50 -0.96 -7.14
N VAL A 37 -4.89 -0.49 -6.06
CA VAL A 37 -5.57 -0.40 -4.77
C VAL A 37 -6.75 0.56 -4.90
N VAL A 38 -7.95 0.11 -4.58
CA VAL A 38 -9.17 0.94 -4.61
C VAL A 38 -9.55 1.39 -3.21
N ALA A 39 -9.35 0.54 -2.21
CA ALA A 39 -9.70 0.87 -0.83
C ALA A 39 -8.75 0.19 0.15
N ILE A 40 -8.45 0.85 1.27
CA ILE A 40 -7.62 0.30 2.36
C ILE A 40 -8.39 0.39 3.64
N GLY A 41 -8.39 -0.70 4.39
CA GLY A 41 -9.12 -0.82 5.64
C GLY A 41 -9.35 -2.29 5.97
N PRO A 42 -9.74 -2.58 7.22
CA PRO A 42 -10.16 -3.94 7.58
C PRO A 42 -11.48 -4.24 6.87
N PHE A 43 -11.42 -5.06 5.82
CA PHE A 43 -12.61 -5.60 5.17
C PHE A 43 -12.85 -7.02 5.65
N ALA A 44 -14.09 -7.31 6.03
CA ALA A 44 -14.50 -8.67 6.36
C ALA A 44 -14.60 -9.48 5.07
N HIS A 45 -13.81 -10.55 4.96
CA HIS A 45 -13.95 -11.52 3.88
C HIS A 45 -14.85 -12.68 4.33
N ALA A 46 -15.59 -13.25 3.38
CA ALA A 46 -16.57 -14.31 3.64
C ALA A 46 -15.97 -15.57 4.31
N GLN A 47 -14.66 -15.77 4.19
CA GLN A 47 -13.94 -16.91 4.78
C GLN A 47 -13.36 -16.59 6.19
N GLY A 48 -13.78 -15.50 6.83
CA GLY A 48 -13.29 -15.10 8.15
C GLY A 48 -11.90 -14.46 8.16
N ALA A 49 -11.29 -14.30 6.99
CA ALA A 49 -10.03 -13.55 6.84
C ALA A 49 -10.30 -12.03 6.90
N THR A 50 -9.38 -11.28 7.51
CA THR A 50 -9.40 -9.81 7.46
C THR A 50 -8.58 -9.36 6.26
N VAL A 51 -9.26 -8.80 5.26
CA VAL A 51 -8.63 -8.18 4.10
C VAL A 51 -8.14 -6.80 4.52
N THR A 52 -6.88 -6.49 4.20
CA THR A 52 -6.23 -5.22 4.54
C THR A 52 -6.50 -4.14 3.50
N PHE A 53 -6.66 -4.54 2.24
CA PHE A 53 -6.99 -3.63 1.15
C PHE A 53 -7.67 -4.37 -0.01
N ARG A 54 -8.43 -3.61 -0.79
CA ARG A 54 -9.10 -4.07 -2.00
C ARG A 54 -8.39 -3.46 -3.20
N ALA A 55 -8.17 -4.27 -4.22
CA ALA A 55 -7.56 -3.81 -5.46
C ALA A 55 -8.34 -4.31 -6.68
N ARG A 56 -8.34 -3.53 -7.76
CA ARG A 56 -8.85 -3.97 -9.06
C ARG A 56 -7.69 -4.50 -9.89
N SER A 57 -7.89 -5.58 -10.62
CA SER A 57 -6.90 -6.00 -11.59
C SER A 57 -6.94 -5.06 -12.81
N VAL A 58 -5.78 -4.49 -13.14
CA VAL A 58 -5.61 -3.66 -14.34
C VAL A 58 -4.38 -4.22 -15.06
N GLY A 59 -4.56 -4.83 -16.21
CA GLY A 59 -3.45 -5.48 -16.91
C GLY A 59 -3.93 -6.62 -17.80
N ALA A 60 -3.01 -7.13 -18.62
CA ALA A 60 -3.29 -8.21 -19.55
C ALA A 60 -3.67 -9.52 -18.83
N GLN A 61 -3.04 -9.80 -17.68
CA GLN A 61 -3.44 -10.89 -16.80
C GLN A 61 -4.28 -10.37 -15.63
N ALA A 62 -5.59 -10.40 -15.80
CA ALA A 62 -6.52 -10.06 -14.74
C ALA A 62 -6.57 -11.17 -13.67
N ALA A 63 -6.28 -10.82 -12.42
CA ALA A 63 -6.63 -11.66 -11.29
C ALA A 63 -8.16 -11.77 -11.19
N ARG A 64 -8.66 -12.94 -10.76
CA ARG A 64 -10.11 -13.20 -10.65
C ARG A 64 -10.73 -12.30 -9.57
N VAL A 65 -11.88 -11.71 -9.86
CA VAL A 65 -12.68 -10.99 -8.86
C VAL A 65 -13.06 -11.96 -7.73
N GLY A 66 -12.93 -11.49 -6.48
CA GLY A 66 -13.07 -12.28 -5.26
C GLY A 66 -11.82 -13.09 -4.89
N ALA A 67 -10.73 -13.02 -5.67
CA ALA A 67 -9.48 -13.67 -5.29
C ALA A 67 -8.86 -12.97 -4.09
N ILE A 68 -8.37 -13.78 -3.15
CA ILE A 68 -7.60 -13.32 -2.00
C ILE A 68 -6.12 -13.56 -2.29
N ILE A 69 -5.36 -12.48 -2.30
CA ILE A 69 -3.93 -12.48 -2.58
C ILE A 69 -3.19 -12.04 -1.32
N GLU A 70 -2.40 -12.95 -0.77
CA GLU A 70 -1.50 -12.60 0.32
C GLU A 70 -0.27 -11.90 -0.25
N THR A 71 -0.05 -10.65 0.16
CA THR A 71 1.08 -9.84 -0.25
C THR A 71 1.91 -9.43 0.96
N ARG A 72 3.14 -8.95 0.72
CA ARG A 72 3.96 -8.34 1.78
C ARG A 72 3.34 -7.12 2.46
N TRP A 73 2.29 -6.53 1.87
CA TRP A 73 1.55 -5.38 2.41
C TRP A 73 0.30 -5.78 3.18
N GLY A 74 -0.02 -7.07 3.22
CA GLY A 74 -1.23 -7.62 3.83
C GLY A 74 -2.07 -8.41 2.84
N VAL A 75 -3.29 -8.76 3.28
CA VAL A 75 -4.24 -9.55 2.51
C VAL A 75 -5.01 -8.63 1.56
N CYS A 76 -4.92 -8.90 0.27
CA CYS A 76 -5.61 -8.17 -0.79
C CYS A 76 -6.83 -8.95 -1.27
N GLU A 77 -7.97 -8.29 -1.43
CA GLU A 77 -9.12 -8.81 -2.16
C GLU A 77 -9.20 -8.16 -3.53
N VAL A 78 -9.28 -8.96 -4.59
CA VAL A 78 -9.47 -8.47 -5.94
C VAL A 78 -10.95 -8.16 -6.14
N VAL A 79 -11.29 -6.91 -6.44
CA VAL A 79 -12.67 -6.46 -6.69
C VAL A 79 -12.86 -6.13 -8.17
N ALA A 80 -14.11 -6.16 -8.63
CA ALA A 80 -14.49 -5.86 -10.01
C ALA A 80 -14.25 -4.39 -10.34
#